data_AF-A0A497LHZ9-F1
#
_entry.id   AF-A0A497LHZ9-F1
#
_cell.length_a   1.000
_cell.length_b   1.000
_cell.length_c   1.000
_cell.angle_alpha   90.00
_cell.angle_beta   90.00
_cell.angle_gamma   90.00
#
_symmetry.space_group_name_H-M   'P 1'
#
loop_
_entity.id
_entity.type
_entity.pdbx_description
1 polymer ?
#
loop_
_entity_poly.entity_id
_entity_poly.type
_entity_poly.pdbx_seq_one_letter_code
_entity_poly.pdbx_strand_id
1 'polypeptide(L)'
;MAKVTLKLKRAPSVPVFAEQLTPENLAGKKEDEIAEVPLLEGAVKTSLGELFEVEVSEVSSNPEDLEVQILGDLSRFRYVGRGMKTGSITIEGGGGFYVGEEMAGGSITVKGDVLGWAGSAMKGGLLEVFGYGGDYLAAPYRGETVGMKGGRINIHGDVGVNAGLRMAGGAIHIEGSAGEFLGHGMLGGEILVQGDCGLRLGAEMKGGRIVVLGKIAGLMPSFTYSEIREKAKFAGGKLKQAFYVYTGDVVEKGSGKLFLARCLNKHLNPEGEVFPDPSVSVNLQAASIAEEITGNPEAYGAKVQKTAGATVIDLGVNVKPSGKAGEAATRICLGGMAEITVEEKDLGEGLRLPVLREKITGHPALATLGSQFAGWAINVEGYFAMGSGPARALSLQPKRIYEKLCYRDTADKAVLFVEADSLPTEQAVKYIAESCGVKPESLYLVVASTSSPVGSYQIAGRVVETGIHKLSEVGFLPNKIVAGWGSAPIAPVHPESEVAMGITNDMILYGGEVYLEVECGSDDEIVDALEVAPSSVSRDYGKPFYEIFVEAGKDFYKIDPGLFAPAKITITSRRTGKTYTAGYVNPEILKRSIALIPK
;
A
#
# COMPACT_ATOMS: atom_id res chain seq x y z
N MET A 1 37.47 21.62 -5.73
CA MET A 1 36.49 22.69 -5.47
C MET A 1 37.16 23.62 -4.49
N ALA A 2 37.21 24.91 -4.80
CA ALA A 2 37.79 25.89 -3.88
C ALA A 2 36.91 25.97 -2.63
N LYS A 3 37.52 26.17 -1.47
CA LYS A 3 36.81 26.12 -0.20
C LYS A 3 37.14 27.31 0.69
N VAL A 4 36.09 27.95 1.19
CA VAL A 4 36.15 28.96 2.25
C VAL A 4 35.52 28.36 3.49
N THR A 5 36.28 28.27 4.58
CA THR A 5 35.79 27.80 5.87
C THR A 5 35.59 29.00 6.80
N LEU A 6 34.38 29.14 7.34
CA LEU A 6 34.01 30.17 8.32
C LEU A 6 33.68 29.48 9.64
N LYS A 7 34.53 29.64 10.65
CA LYS A 7 34.31 29.03 11.97
C LYS A 7 33.85 30.08 12.97
N LEU A 8 32.67 29.88 13.56
CA LEU A 8 32.05 30.88 14.44
C LEU A 8 32.87 31.05 15.73
N LYS A 9 33.37 32.27 15.97
CA LYS A 9 34.19 32.60 17.15
C LYS A 9 33.36 32.76 18.42
N ARG A 10 32.16 33.32 18.28
CA ARG A 10 31.22 33.58 19.37
C ARG A 10 29.78 33.50 18.89
N ALA A 11 28.87 33.13 19.79
CA ALA A 11 27.44 33.29 19.53
C ALA A 11 27.07 34.79 19.55
N PRO A 12 26.39 35.32 18.53
CA PRO A 12 25.86 36.68 18.55
C PRO A 12 24.83 36.86 19.66
N SER A 13 24.81 38.04 20.29
CA SER A 13 23.85 38.36 21.37
C SER A 13 22.50 38.83 20.84
N VAL A 14 22.50 39.39 19.63
CA VAL A 14 21.33 39.84 18.87
C VAL A 14 21.41 39.27 17.43
N PRO A 15 20.31 39.33 16.63
CA PRO A 15 20.34 38.76 15.29
C PRO A 15 21.40 39.39 14.37
N VAL A 16 22.06 38.57 13.56
CA VAL A 16 23.02 39.01 12.54
C VAL A 16 22.39 38.94 11.16
N PHE A 17 22.49 40.00 10.37
CA PHE A 17 22.03 40.04 8.98
C PHE A 17 23.20 39.67 8.06
N ALA A 18 23.09 38.50 7.42
CA ALA A 18 24.18 37.88 6.66
C ALA A 18 23.86 37.69 5.18
N GLU A 19 23.16 38.66 4.59
CA GLU A 19 22.80 38.69 3.16
C GLU A 19 24.03 38.63 2.24
N GLN A 20 25.21 39.05 2.74
CA GLN A 20 26.46 39.01 2.00
C GLN A 20 27.11 37.61 1.99
N LEU A 21 26.60 36.67 2.77
CA LEU A 21 27.17 35.32 2.90
C LEU A 21 26.66 34.43 1.76
N THR A 22 27.26 34.62 0.57
CA THR A 22 27.03 33.82 -0.65
C THR A 22 28.36 33.55 -1.37
N PRO A 23 28.47 32.47 -2.16
CA PRO A 23 29.68 32.22 -2.95
C PRO A 23 30.05 33.38 -3.90
N GLU A 24 29.07 34.07 -4.47
CA GLU A 24 29.32 35.20 -5.39
C GLU A 24 30.04 36.37 -4.72
N ASN A 25 29.77 36.63 -3.44
CA ASN A 25 30.38 37.72 -2.70
C ASN A 25 31.76 37.36 -2.12
N LEU A 26 32.07 36.06 -2.06
CA LEU A 26 33.32 35.53 -1.50
C LEU A 26 34.32 35.08 -2.58
N ALA A 27 33.85 34.75 -3.78
CA ALA A 27 34.72 34.34 -4.88
C ALA A 27 35.77 35.42 -5.22
N GLY A 28 36.99 34.96 -5.51
CA GLY A 28 38.13 35.78 -5.88
C GLY A 28 38.82 36.51 -4.72
N LYS A 29 38.28 36.43 -3.50
CA LYS A 29 38.83 37.09 -2.31
C LYS A 29 39.78 36.19 -1.53
N LYS A 30 40.82 36.79 -0.95
CA LYS A 30 41.71 36.16 0.03
C LYS A 30 41.11 36.25 1.44
N GLU A 31 41.73 35.57 2.40
CA GLU A 31 41.29 35.52 3.81
C GLU A 31 41.02 36.92 4.39
N ASP A 32 41.97 37.85 4.28
CA ASP A 32 41.82 39.22 4.79
C ASP A 32 40.67 39.98 4.11
N GLU A 33 40.45 39.76 2.82
CA GLU A 33 39.38 40.42 2.06
C GLU A 33 37.99 39.84 2.37
N ILE A 34 37.93 38.55 2.70
CA ILE A 34 36.72 37.90 3.19
C ILE A 34 36.41 38.38 4.61
N ALA A 35 37.42 38.51 5.46
CA ALA A 35 37.26 39.01 6.83
C ALA A 35 36.63 40.42 6.88
N GLU A 36 36.91 41.28 5.89
CA GLU A 36 36.36 42.64 5.80
C GLU A 36 34.93 42.71 5.20
N VAL A 37 34.33 41.58 4.78
CA VAL A 37 32.96 41.58 4.24
C VAL A 37 31.98 42.09 5.32
N PRO A 38 31.18 43.13 5.01
CA PRO A 38 30.34 43.78 6.02
C PRO A 38 29.09 42.96 6.32
N LEU A 39 28.72 42.94 7.61
CA LEU A 39 27.49 42.39 8.14
C LEU A 39 26.85 43.40 9.12
N LEU A 40 25.68 43.07 9.66
CA LEU A 40 25.05 43.83 10.75
C LEU A 40 24.73 42.90 11.93
N GLU A 41 25.19 43.21 13.13
CA GLU A 41 24.70 42.60 14.38
C GLU A 41 23.67 43.56 15.01
N GLY A 42 22.39 43.27 14.84
CA GLY A 42 21.31 44.21 15.11
C GLY A 42 21.40 45.44 14.20
N ALA A 43 21.64 46.61 14.78
CA ALA A 43 21.81 47.88 14.05
C ALA A 43 23.30 48.30 13.90
N VAL A 44 24.23 47.52 14.44
CA VAL A 44 25.66 47.85 14.49
C VAL A 44 26.38 47.17 13.32
N LYS A 45 27.22 47.93 12.62
CA LYS A 45 28.10 47.38 11.57
C LYS A 45 29.15 46.48 12.22
N THR A 46 29.34 45.31 11.64
CA THR A 46 30.37 44.32 11.99
C THR A 46 30.94 43.77 10.68
N SER A 47 31.98 42.95 10.74
CA SER A 47 32.51 42.23 9.58
C SER A 47 32.49 40.71 9.80
N LEU A 48 32.75 39.93 8.74
CA LEU A 48 32.92 38.48 8.85
C LEU A 48 34.05 38.12 9.83
N GLY A 49 35.18 38.83 9.79
CA GLY A 49 36.35 38.55 10.64
C GLY A 49 36.10 38.78 12.13
N GLU A 50 35.17 39.66 12.49
CA GLU A 50 34.76 39.88 13.90
C GLU A 50 33.93 38.71 14.46
N LEU A 51 33.18 38.00 13.60
CA LEU A 51 32.30 36.90 14.01
C LEU A 51 32.88 35.52 13.72
N PHE A 52 33.73 35.40 12.70
CA PHE A 52 34.27 34.14 12.19
C PHE A 52 35.79 34.17 12.11
N GLU A 53 36.39 33.00 12.35
CA GLU A 53 37.71 32.65 11.86
C GLU A 53 37.56 32.22 10.40
N VAL A 54 38.37 32.80 9.51
CA VAL A 54 38.28 32.62 8.05
C VAL A 54 39.50 31.84 7.59
N GLU A 55 39.27 30.73 6.88
CA GLU A 55 40.31 29.94 6.25
C GLU A 55 39.98 29.74 4.77
N VAL A 56 40.94 29.93 3.87
CA VAL A 56 40.76 29.73 2.43
C VAL A 56 41.74 28.69 1.93
N SER A 57 41.25 27.53 1.49
CA SER A 57 42.13 26.45 0.98
C SER A 57 42.71 26.78 -0.40
N GLU A 58 41.89 27.41 -1.24
CA GLU A 58 42.21 27.79 -2.62
C GLU A 58 41.32 28.96 -3.02
N VAL A 59 41.89 29.97 -3.69
CA VAL A 59 41.12 31.12 -4.18
C VAL A 59 40.59 30.79 -5.58
N SER A 60 39.27 30.66 -5.70
CA SER A 60 38.58 30.58 -7.00
C SER A 60 37.89 31.90 -7.31
N SER A 61 38.12 32.43 -8.51
CA SER A 61 37.35 33.57 -9.05
C SER A 61 36.00 33.17 -9.64
N ASN A 62 35.74 31.88 -9.83
CA ASN A 62 34.46 31.36 -10.29
C ASN A 62 33.59 30.93 -9.09
N PRO A 63 32.45 31.60 -8.82
CA PRO A 63 31.58 31.25 -7.70
C PRO A 63 30.96 29.85 -7.80
N GLU A 64 30.83 29.29 -9.00
CA GLU A 64 30.27 27.94 -9.20
C GLU A 64 31.15 26.84 -8.61
N ASP A 65 32.47 27.06 -8.62
CA ASP A 65 33.47 26.11 -8.10
C ASP A 65 33.78 26.35 -6.61
N LEU A 66 32.99 27.18 -5.92
CA LEU A 66 33.22 27.59 -4.54
C LEU A 66 32.25 26.89 -3.57
N GLU A 67 32.83 26.23 -2.57
CA GLU A 67 32.14 25.72 -1.39
C GLU A 67 32.42 26.63 -0.19
N VAL A 68 31.37 27.09 0.48
CA VAL A 68 31.45 27.83 1.74
C VAL A 68 31.03 26.90 2.87
N GLN A 69 31.98 26.42 3.66
CA GLN A 69 31.68 25.61 4.84
C GLN A 69 31.64 26.49 6.08
N ILE A 70 30.55 26.43 6.83
CA ILE A 70 30.35 27.21 8.05
C ILE A 70 30.29 26.27 9.23
N LEU A 71 31.24 26.42 10.15
CA LEU A 71 31.35 25.61 11.37
C LEU A 71 30.76 26.39 12.54
N GLY A 72 29.54 26.03 12.95
CA GLY A 72 28.85 26.66 14.07
C GLY A 72 27.33 26.80 13.85
N ASP A 73 26.61 27.03 14.94
CA ASP A 73 25.16 27.27 14.89
C ASP A 73 24.84 28.70 14.44
N LEU A 74 24.14 28.81 13.32
CA LEU A 74 23.70 30.06 12.73
C LEU A 74 22.23 30.40 13.03
N SER A 75 21.61 29.79 14.05
CA SER A 75 20.23 30.08 14.49
C SER A 75 19.95 31.57 14.75
N ARG A 76 20.97 32.37 15.07
CA ARG A 76 20.89 33.85 15.25
C ARG A 76 21.17 34.66 13.98
N PHE A 77 21.50 34.03 12.87
CA PHE A 77 21.79 34.69 11.60
C PHE A 77 20.54 34.71 10.71
N ARG A 78 20.42 35.73 9.88
CA ARG A 78 19.32 35.89 8.94
C ARG A 78 19.88 36.00 7.54
N TYR A 79 19.12 35.51 6.56
CA TYR A 79 19.40 35.69 5.13
C TYR A 79 20.69 35.06 4.62
N VAL A 80 21.17 33.99 5.27
CA VAL A 80 22.32 33.22 4.77
C VAL A 80 21.96 32.63 3.40
N GLY A 81 22.81 32.85 2.39
CA GLY A 81 22.56 32.40 1.02
C GLY A 81 21.46 33.17 0.28
N ARG A 82 21.06 34.36 0.75
CA ARG A 82 20.02 35.16 0.08
C ARG A 82 20.44 35.53 -1.35
N GLY A 83 19.56 35.25 -2.32
CA GLY A 83 19.78 35.58 -3.73
C GLY A 83 20.89 34.79 -4.43
N MET A 84 21.41 33.73 -3.78
CA MET A 84 22.46 32.87 -4.32
C MET A 84 22.04 32.24 -5.66
N LYS A 85 22.96 32.22 -6.63
CA LYS A 85 22.73 31.77 -8.02
C LYS A 85 23.57 30.55 -8.38
N THR A 86 24.70 30.34 -7.74
CA THR A 86 25.58 29.19 -7.98
C THR A 86 26.46 28.88 -6.76
N GLY A 87 27.29 27.83 -6.86
CA GLY A 87 28.17 27.38 -5.79
C GLY A 87 27.44 26.58 -4.71
N SER A 88 28.10 26.38 -3.57
CA SER A 88 27.54 25.64 -2.44
C SER A 88 27.82 26.28 -1.09
N ILE A 89 26.87 26.16 -0.15
CA ILE A 89 27.03 26.52 1.26
C ILE A 89 26.69 25.29 2.10
N THR A 90 27.55 24.93 3.06
CA THR A 90 27.30 23.89 4.05
C THR A 90 27.38 24.48 5.45
N ILE A 91 26.30 24.41 6.23
CA ILE A 91 26.24 24.84 7.62
C ILE A 91 26.31 23.60 8.51
N GLU A 92 27.42 23.42 9.22
CA GLU A 92 27.61 22.40 10.25
C GLU A 92 26.98 22.87 11.58
N GLY A 93 25.65 23.04 11.57
CA GLY A 93 24.86 23.61 12.65
C GLY A 93 23.44 23.97 12.19
N GLY A 94 22.68 24.69 13.04
CA GLY A 94 21.36 25.22 12.69
C GLY A 94 21.45 26.46 11.80
N GLY A 95 20.38 26.73 11.06
CA GLY A 95 20.19 27.95 10.28
C GLY A 95 19.12 28.86 10.90
N GLY A 96 19.30 30.17 10.86
CA GLY A 96 18.27 31.08 11.37
C GLY A 96 17.14 31.35 10.36
N PHE A 97 16.56 32.54 10.41
CA PHE A 97 15.45 32.90 9.52
C PHE A 97 15.92 33.20 8.09
N TYR A 98 15.07 32.90 7.09
CA TYR A 98 15.30 33.27 5.69
C TYR A 98 16.53 32.64 5.02
N VAL A 99 16.96 31.46 5.45
CA VAL A 99 18.03 30.71 4.76
C VAL A 99 17.61 30.44 3.31
N GLY A 100 18.46 30.83 2.34
CA GLY A 100 18.19 30.63 0.91
C GLY A 100 17.02 31.44 0.36
N GLU A 101 16.65 32.56 1.01
CA GLU A 101 15.63 33.46 0.44
C GLU A 101 16.04 33.95 -0.96
N GLU A 102 15.10 33.96 -1.91
CA GLU A 102 15.29 34.39 -3.30
C GLU A 102 16.38 33.63 -4.09
N MET A 103 16.88 32.51 -3.57
CA MET A 103 17.89 31.67 -4.22
C MET A 103 17.41 31.26 -5.63
N ALA A 104 18.28 31.41 -6.62
CA ALA A 104 18.01 31.13 -8.03
C ALA A 104 18.80 29.93 -8.58
N GLY A 105 19.83 29.46 -7.87
CA GLY A 105 20.64 28.30 -8.25
C GLY A 105 21.68 27.99 -7.16
N GLY A 106 22.53 26.98 -7.41
CA GLY A 106 23.47 26.46 -6.42
C GLY A 106 22.83 25.52 -5.39
N SER A 107 23.53 25.26 -4.29
CA SER A 107 23.04 24.41 -3.20
C SER A 107 23.34 24.95 -1.80
N ILE A 108 22.41 24.78 -0.86
CA ILE A 108 22.62 25.07 0.56
C ILE A 108 22.26 23.80 1.35
N THR A 109 23.18 23.33 2.19
CA THR A 109 22.98 22.21 3.10
C THR A 109 23.07 22.70 4.54
N VAL A 110 22.08 22.37 5.38
CA VAL A 110 22.05 22.69 6.81
C VAL A 110 22.02 21.39 7.62
N LYS A 111 22.99 21.17 8.50
CA LYS A 111 23.12 19.95 9.33
C LYS A 111 22.36 20.01 10.66
N GLY A 112 21.35 20.87 10.74
CA GLY A 112 20.47 21.05 11.89
C GLY A 112 19.18 21.75 11.49
N ASP A 113 18.44 22.26 12.47
CA ASP A 113 17.16 22.93 12.26
C ASP A 113 17.32 24.28 11.56
N VAL A 114 16.29 24.69 10.82
CA VAL A 114 16.13 26.07 10.36
C VAL A 114 14.94 26.75 11.04
N LEU A 115 15.02 28.07 11.19
CA LEU A 115 13.86 28.87 11.63
C LEU A 115 12.95 29.19 10.43
N GLY A 116 11.99 30.09 10.63
CA GLY A 116 10.96 30.35 9.63
C GLY A 116 11.46 30.98 8.32
N TRP A 117 10.65 30.85 7.27
CA TRP A 117 10.88 31.40 5.93
C TRP A 117 12.12 30.89 5.18
N ALA A 118 12.66 29.73 5.54
CA ALA A 118 13.69 29.09 4.72
C ALA A 118 13.16 28.83 3.29
N GLY A 119 13.98 29.11 2.26
CA GLY A 119 13.60 29.03 0.85
C GLY A 119 12.51 30.03 0.42
N SER A 120 12.26 31.09 1.20
CA SER A 120 11.29 32.14 0.85
C SER A 120 11.55 32.69 -0.55
N ALA A 121 10.51 32.76 -1.39
CA ALA A 121 10.60 33.27 -2.77
C ALA A 121 11.71 32.63 -3.66
N MET A 122 12.14 31.40 -3.34
CA MET A 122 13.16 30.66 -4.12
C MET A 122 12.71 30.45 -5.58
N LYS A 123 13.63 30.67 -6.52
CA LYS A 123 13.44 30.59 -7.98
C LYS A 123 14.12 29.37 -8.59
N GLY A 124 15.15 28.82 -7.93
CA GLY A 124 15.95 27.68 -8.38
C GLY A 124 16.99 27.26 -7.35
N GLY A 125 17.70 26.17 -7.61
CA GLY A 125 18.71 25.59 -6.69
C GLY A 125 18.17 24.47 -5.80
N LEU A 126 19.01 24.02 -4.86
CA LEU A 126 18.69 23.00 -3.87
C LEU A 126 18.91 23.53 -2.45
N LEU A 127 17.90 23.42 -1.60
CA LEU A 127 18.03 23.60 -0.15
C LEU A 127 17.77 22.26 0.55
N GLU A 128 18.74 21.78 1.31
CA GLU A 128 18.64 20.51 2.04
C GLU A 128 18.88 20.73 3.53
N VAL A 129 17.91 20.36 4.36
CA VAL A 129 17.91 20.59 5.81
C VAL A 129 17.80 19.26 6.55
N PHE A 130 18.82 18.93 7.34
CA PHE A 130 18.88 17.73 8.18
C PHE A 130 18.33 18.01 9.58
N GLY A 131 17.07 18.46 9.65
CA GLY A 131 16.40 18.87 10.88
C GLY A 131 14.98 19.40 10.62
N TYR A 132 14.45 20.17 11.56
CA TYR A 132 13.17 20.86 11.45
C TYR A 132 13.23 22.01 10.43
N GLY A 133 12.24 22.11 9.55
CA GLY A 133 12.19 23.09 8.46
C GLY A 133 11.58 24.46 8.81
N GLY A 134 11.15 24.68 10.05
CA GLY A 134 10.57 25.94 10.49
C GLY A 134 9.14 26.19 9.98
N ASP A 135 8.54 27.30 10.42
CA ASP A 135 7.26 27.80 9.91
C ASP A 135 7.46 28.57 8.59
N TYR A 136 6.42 28.64 7.75
CA TYR A 136 6.45 29.41 6.50
C TYR A 136 7.58 28.99 5.54
N LEU A 137 8.00 27.72 5.57
CA LEU A 137 8.95 27.17 4.60
C LEU A 137 8.46 27.45 3.17
N ALA A 138 9.32 27.98 2.31
CA ALA A 138 9.02 28.31 0.91
C ALA A 138 7.89 29.35 0.68
N ALA A 139 7.47 30.05 1.74
CA ALA A 139 6.43 31.06 1.69
C ALA A 139 6.89 32.36 0.97
N PRO A 140 5.97 33.25 0.60
CA PRO A 140 6.32 34.63 0.28
C PRO A 140 6.86 35.37 1.50
N TYR A 141 7.66 36.40 1.24
CA TYR A 141 7.87 37.46 2.22
C TYR A 141 6.54 38.13 2.60
N ARG A 142 6.44 38.68 3.81
CA ARG A 142 5.19 39.30 4.28
C ARG A 142 4.79 40.47 3.36
N GLY A 143 3.57 40.41 2.83
CA GLY A 143 3.02 41.39 1.89
C GLY A 143 3.19 41.02 0.42
N GLU A 144 4.05 40.05 0.10
CA GLU A 144 4.20 39.52 -1.24
C GLU A 144 3.11 38.50 -1.58
N THR A 145 2.84 38.34 -2.88
CA THR A 145 1.72 37.52 -3.39
C THR A 145 2.15 36.17 -3.95
N VAL A 146 3.45 35.88 -4.03
CA VAL A 146 3.97 34.63 -4.59
C VAL A 146 5.17 34.17 -3.75
N GLY A 147 5.13 32.91 -3.30
CA GLY A 147 6.23 32.25 -2.59
C GLY A 147 7.26 31.66 -3.56
N MET A 148 7.74 30.45 -3.26
CA MET A 148 8.65 29.71 -4.12
C MET A 148 8.09 29.52 -5.55
N LYS A 149 8.92 29.79 -6.55
CA LYS A 149 8.62 29.68 -7.99
C LYS A 149 9.35 28.52 -8.66
N GLY A 150 10.44 28.03 -8.07
CA GLY A 150 11.25 26.95 -8.63
C GLY A 150 12.34 26.49 -7.67
N GLY A 151 13.08 25.45 -8.04
CA GLY A 151 14.07 24.80 -7.19
C GLY A 151 13.53 23.59 -6.44
N ARG A 152 14.35 23.04 -5.55
CA ARG A 152 14.00 21.89 -4.71
C ARG A 152 14.37 22.15 -3.26
N ILE A 153 13.48 21.79 -2.35
CA ILE A 153 13.72 21.80 -0.90
C ILE A 153 13.52 20.37 -0.36
N ASN A 154 14.50 19.85 0.36
CA ASN A 154 14.43 18.58 1.07
C ASN A 154 14.55 18.84 2.58
N ILE A 155 13.60 18.36 3.38
CA ILE A 155 13.61 18.45 4.84
C ILE A 155 13.61 17.03 5.41
N HIS A 156 14.68 16.65 6.11
CA HIS A 156 14.84 15.35 6.77
C HIS A 156 14.24 15.33 8.20
N GLY A 157 13.14 16.07 8.38
CA GLY A 157 12.46 16.26 9.66
C GLY A 157 11.08 16.85 9.43
N ASP A 158 10.48 17.39 10.49
CA ASP A 158 9.15 18.01 10.43
C ASP A 158 9.21 19.44 9.87
N VAL A 159 8.06 19.98 9.45
CA VAL A 159 7.87 21.39 9.13
C VAL A 159 6.70 21.98 9.88
N GLY A 160 6.77 23.28 10.11
CA GLY A 160 5.76 24.03 10.84
C GLY A 160 4.53 24.38 10.02
N VAL A 161 3.85 25.45 10.44
CA VAL A 161 2.64 25.93 9.76
C VAL A 161 2.98 26.63 8.45
N ASN A 162 2.04 26.64 7.50
CA ASN A 162 2.13 27.40 6.25
C ASN A 162 3.33 27.04 5.35
N ALA A 163 3.87 25.83 5.46
CA ALA A 163 4.84 25.34 4.49
C ALA A 163 4.23 25.34 3.08
N GLY A 164 4.95 25.88 2.09
CA GLY A 164 4.47 26.02 0.71
C GLY A 164 3.40 27.09 0.51
N LEU A 165 3.19 28.01 1.46
CA LEU A 165 2.23 29.12 1.30
C LEU A 165 2.46 29.86 -0.02
N ARG A 166 1.44 29.91 -0.87
CA ARG A 166 1.42 30.58 -2.18
C ARG A 166 2.59 30.22 -3.10
N MET A 167 3.15 29.01 -2.96
CA MET A 167 4.15 28.53 -3.91
C MET A 167 3.54 28.37 -5.31
N ALA A 168 4.28 28.76 -6.34
CA ALA A 168 3.88 28.73 -7.74
C ALA A 168 4.63 27.69 -8.58
N GLY A 169 5.72 27.13 -8.05
CA GLY A 169 6.50 26.10 -8.72
C GLY A 169 7.58 25.52 -7.82
N GLY A 170 8.36 24.58 -8.35
CA GLY A 170 9.37 23.84 -7.59
C GLY A 170 8.82 22.60 -6.88
N ALA A 171 9.69 21.94 -6.12
CA ALA A 171 9.38 20.71 -5.39
C ALA A 171 9.82 20.79 -3.92
N ILE A 172 8.94 20.42 -3.00
CA ILE A 172 9.24 20.34 -1.56
C ILE A 172 9.03 18.89 -1.11
N HIS A 173 10.07 18.27 -0.57
CA HIS A 173 10.02 16.92 0.02
C HIS A 173 10.27 17.03 1.53
N ILE A 174 9.30 16.58 2.32
CA ILE A 174 9.32 16.53 3.78
C ILE A 174 9.29 15.06 4.21
N GLU A 175 10.34 14.60 4.89
CA GLU A 175 10.42 13.24 5.43
C GLU A 175 9.64 13.07 6.74
N GLY A 176 9.46 14.15 7.49
CA GLY A 176 8.60 14.17 8.68
C GLY A 176 7.16 14.57 8.36
N SER A 177 6.52 15.19 9.35
CA SER A 177 5.16 15.70 9.34
C SER A 177 5.11 17.19 9.00
N ALA A 178 3.95 17.66 8.57
CA ALA A 178 3.69 19.07 8.30
C ALA A 178 2.58 19.64 9.21
N GLY A 179 2.79 20.86 9.68
CA GLY A 179 1.80 21.61 10.44
C GLY A 179 0.55 21.99 9.63
N GLU A 180 -0.29 22.82 10.23
CA GLU A 180 -1.51 23.33 9.58
C GLU A 180 -1.19 24.19 8.36
N PHE A 181 -2.17 24.29 7.44
CA PHE A 181 -2.09 25.15 6.26
C PHE A 181 -0.95 24.81 5.28
N LEU A 182 -0.54 23.54 5.22
CA LEU A 182 0.36 23.07 4.17
C LEU A 182 -0.21 23.40 2.78
N GLY A 183 0.55 24.12 1.96
CA GLY A 183 0.15 24.52 0.61
C GLY A 183 -1.02 25.53 0.57
N HIS A 184 -1.23 26.32 1.63
CA HIS A 184 -2.24 27.38 1.61
C HIS A 184 -2.01 28.34 0.44
N GLY A 185 -3.05 28.59 -0.37
CA GLY A 185 -2.97 29.50 -1.51
C GLY A 185 -2.03 29.03 -2.62
N MET A 186 -1.65 27.74 -2.64
CA MET A 186 -0.72 27.18 -3.61
C MET A 186 -1.21 27.40 -5.05
N LEU A 187 -0.35 27.97 -5.89
CA LEU A 187 -0.63 28.30 -7.28
C LEU A 187 -0.11 27.21 -8.24
N GLY A 188 0.96 26.51 -7.84
CA GLY A 188 1.62 25.48 -8.64
C GLY A 188 2.77 24.79 -7.89
N GLY A 189 3.44 23.85 -8.56
CA GLY A 189 4.52 23.04 -7.97
C GLY A 189 4.04 21.74 -7.31
N GLU A 190 4.95 21.08 -6.60
CA GLU A 190 4.71 19.75 -6.00
C GLU A 190 5.21 19.70 -4.55
N ILE A 191 4.40 19.15 -3.64
CA ILE A 191 4.79 18.87 -2.24
C ILE A 191 4.59 17.38 -1.96
N LEU A 192 5.59 16.74 -1.35
CA LEU A 192 5.50 15.38 -0.80
C LEU A 192 5.77 15.41 0.70
N VAL A 193 4.85 14.87 1.49
CA VAL A 193 5.00 14.67 2.93
C VAL A 193 4.95 13.17 3.23
N GLN A 194 5.97 12.63 3.90
CA GLN A 194 5.97 11.23 4.29
C GLN A 194 5.21 10.97 5.60
N GLY A 195 5.26 11.91 6.54
CA GLY A 195 4.51 11.88 7.80
C GLY A 195 3.10 12.44 7.68
N ASP A 196 2.58 12.90 8.82
CA ASP A 196 1.21 13.36 8.97
C ASP A 196 1.05 14.84 8.59
N CYS A 197 -0.18 15.25 8.25
CA CYS A 197 -0.49 16.66 7.96
C CYS A 197 -1.58 17.20 8.88
N GLY A 198 -1.38 18.44 9.34
CA GLY A 198 -2.36 19.20 10.09
C GLY A 198 -3.62 19.57 9.29
N LEU A 199 -4.48 20.38 9.93
CA LEU A 199 -5.73 20.84 9.32
C LEU A 199 -5.49 21.82 8.16
N ARG A 200 -6.53 21.98 7.33
CA ARG A 200 -6.59 22.98 6.23
C ARG A 200 -5.51 22.78 5.17
N LEU A 201 -5.15 21.52 4.92
CA LEU A 201 -4.31 21.10 3.80
C LEU A 201 -4.86 21.67 2.48
N GLY A 202 -4.02 22.41 1.75
CA GLY A 202 -4.35 22.98 0.44
C GLY A 202 -5.45 24.04 0.47
N ALA A 203 -5.76 24.63 1.63
CA ALA A 203 -6.74 25.72 1.71
C ALA A 203 -6.46 26.79 0.65
N GLU A 204 -7.49 27.27 -0.06
CA GLU A 204 -7.36 28.28 -1.11
C GLU A 204 -6.39 27.92 -2.27
N MET A 205 -6.01 26.65 -2.44
CA MET A 205 -5.09 26.28 -3.53
C MET A 205 -5.78 26.46 -4.90
N LYS A 206 -5.06 27.08 -5.84
CA LYS A 206 -5.50 27.28 -7.22
C LYS A 206 -4.93 26.22 -8.18
N GLY A 207 -3.78 25.65 -7.84
CA GLY A 207 -3.10 24.66 -8.66
C GLY A 207 -2.00 23.94 -7.89
N GLY A 208 -1.28 23.05 -8.58
CA GLY A 208 -0.22 22.24 -7.98
C GLY A 208 -0.70 20.88 -7.46
N ARG A 209 0.23 20.13 -6.88
CA ARG A 209 -0.01 18.79 -6.33
C ARG A 209 0.58 18.65 -4.94
N ILE A 210 -0.22 18.13 -4.02
CA ILE A 210 0.26 17.71 -2.69
C ILE A 210 0.04 16.20 -2.56
N VAL A 211 1.09 15.48 -2.18
CA VAL A 211 1.05 14.04 -1.91
C VAL A 211 1.37 13.82 -0.45
N VAL A 212 0.47 13.14 0.28
CA VAL A 212 0.64 12.82 1.70
C VAL A 212 0.66 11.31 1.86
N LEU A 213 1.77 10.77 2.36
CA LEU A 213 1.91 9.34 2.64
C LEU A 213 1.41 8.96 4.03
N GLY A 214 1.37 9.91 4.97
CA GLY A 214 0.81 9.75 6.32
C GLY A 214 -0.70 10.02 6.40
N LYS A 215 -1.16 10.29 7.63
CA LYS A 215 -2.55 10.62 7.95
C LYS A 215 -2.76 12.14 7.93
N ILE A 216 -3.91 12.57 7.41
CA ILE A 216 -4.36 13.95 7.54
C ILE A 216 -5.32 14.09 8.72
N ALA A 217 -5.28 15.24 9.41
CA ALA A 217 -6.19 15.54 10.50
C ALA A 217 -7.64 15.72 10.03
N GLY A 218 -7.83 16.21 8.81
CA GLY A 218 -9.15 16.38 8.21
C GLY A 218 -9.06 17.08 6.85
N LEU A 219 -10.09 16.89 6.03
CA LEU A 219 -10.20 17.49 4.71
C LEU A 219 -11.23 18.63 4.72
N MET A 220 -10.92 19.72 4.01
CA MET A 220 -11.89 20.82 3.86
C MET A 220 -13.06 20.41 2.94
N PRO A 221 -14.30 20.83 3.23
CA PRO A 221 -15.47 20.52 2.39
C PRO A 221 -15.40 21.08 0.96
N SER A 222 -14.49 22.02 0.70
CA SER A 222 -14.25 22.61 -0.62
C SER A 222 -13.40 21.74 -1.55
N PHE A 223 -13.02 20.53 -1.12
CA PHE A 223 -12.35 19.55 -1.97
C PHE A 223 -13.33 18.47 -2.43
N THR A 224 -13.38 18.24 -3.74
CA THR A 224 -14.25 17.23 -4.34
C THR A 224 -13.47 15.95 -4.57
N TYR A 225 -13.99 14.84 -4.04
CA TYR A 225 -13.45 13.51 -4.33
C TYR A 225 -13.50 13.24 -5.84
N SER A 226 -12.42 12.71 -6.39
CA SER A 226 -12.29 12.43 -7.82
C SER A 226 -12.27 10.93 -8.11
N GLU A 227 -11.30 10.20 -7.55
CA GLU A 227 -11.06 8.78 -7.85
C GLU A 227 -10.06 8.18 -6.85
N ILE A 228 -9.94 6.84 -6.85
CA ILE A 228 -8.77 6.14 -6.31
C ILE A 228 -7.73 5.96 -7.42
N ARG A 229 -6.46 6.25 -7.11
CA ARG A 229 -5.33 5.92 -8.01
C ARG A 229 -4.30 5.04 -7.31
N GLU A 230 -3.77 4.06 -8.02
CA GLU A 230 -2.73 3.13 -7.52
C GLU A 230 -1.31 3.73 -7.49
N LYS A 231 -1.17 4.99 -7.93
CA LYS A 231 0.11 5.68 -7.94
C LYS A 231 -0.03 7.19 -7.93
N ALA A 232 0.96 7.84 -7.32
CA ALA A 232 1.17 9.29 -7.41
C ALA A 232 2.52 9.59 -8.09
N LYS A 233 2.72 10.85 -8.47
CA LYS A 233 4.00 11.35 -8.99
C LYS A 233 4.48 12.52 -8.15
N PHE A 234 5.78 12.56 -7.90
CA PHE A 234 6.46 13.68 -7.24
C PHE A 234 7.86 13.82 -7.84
N ALA A 235 8.23 15.03 -8.29
CA ALA A 235 9.53 15.35 -8.87
C ALA A 235 9.97 14.37 -9.97
N GLY A 236 9.02 13.92 -10.81
CA GLY A 236 9.26 12.92 -11.87
C GLY A 236 9.27 11.45 -11.41
N GLY A 237 9.44 11.18 -10.11
CA GLY A 237 9.37 9.85 -9.50
C GLY A 237 7.94 9.31 -9.38
N LYS A 238 7.79 7.98 -9.31
CA LYS A 238 6.50 7.30 -9.10
C LYS A 238 6.43 6.72 -7.68
N LEU A 239 5.33 7.01 -6.99
CA LEU A 239 4.99 6.43 -5.69
C LEU A 239 3.90 5.38 -5.94
N LYS A 240 4.17 4.11 -5.60
CA LYS A 240 3.28 2.98 -5.90
C LYS A 240 2.52 2.56 -4.63
N GLN A 241 1.31 3.08 -4.46
CA GLN A 241 0.32 2.70 -3.46
C GLN A 241 -1.03 3.32 -3.81
N ALA A 242 -2.11 2.87 -3.18
CA ALA A 242 -3.43 3.47 -3.39
C ALA A 242 -3.56 4.84 -2.72
N PHE A 243 -4.09 5.81 -3.46
CA PHE A 243 -4.38 7.17 -3.00
C PHE A 243 -5.85 7.51 -3.26
N TYR A 244 -6.49 8.15 -2.27
CA TYR A 244 -7.66 8.99 -2.56
C TYR A 244 -7.19 10.27 -3.25
N VAL A 245 -7.82 10.60 -4.37
CA VAL A 245 -7.53 11.82 -5.12
C VAL A 245 -8.67 12.81 -4.94
N TYR A 246 -8.33 14.01 -4.51
CA TYR A 246 -9.27 15.13 -4.41
C TYR A 246 -8.81 16.28 -5.30
N THR A 247 -9.78 17.00 -5.86
CA THR A 247 -9.55 18.19 -6.68
C THR A 247 -10.20 19.40 -6.00
N GLY A 248 -9.45 20.50 -5.89
CA GLY A 248 -9.90 21.73 -5.24
C GLY A 248 -8.77 22.77 -5.16
N ASP A 249 -8.93 23.87 -4.43
CA ASP A 249 -10.10 24.28 -3.67
C ASP A 249 -11.19 24.83 -4.62
N VAL A 250 -12.37 24.21 -4.66
CA VAL A 250 -13.41 24.58 -5.64
C VAL A 250 -14.04 25.94 -5.37
N VAL A 251 -14.01 26.42 -4.12
CA VAL A 251 -14.53 27.76 -3.75
C VAL A 251 -13.65 28.84 -4.37
N GLU A 252 -12.34 28.59 -4.45
CA GLU A 252 -11.37 29.45 -5.12
C GLU A 252 -11.27 29.23 -6.64
N LYS A 253 -12.15 28.38 -7.22
CA LYS A 253 -12.07 27.91 -8.61
C LYS A 253 -10.72 27.23 -8.91
N GLY A 254 -10.14 26.61 -7.89
CA GLY A 254 -8.87 25.90 -7.96
C GLY A 254 -8.97 24.53 -8.62
N SER A 255 -7.85 24.09 -9.18
CA SER A 255 -7.68 22.79 -9.85
C SER A 255 -6.54 21.97 -9.26
N GLY A 256 -6.10 22.34 -8.05
CA GLY A 256 -5.09 21.65 -7.29
C GLY A 256 -5.50 20.22 -6.96
N LYS A 257 -4.50 19.34 -6.84
CA LYS A 257 -4.72 17.91 -6.58
C LYS A 257 -4.08 17.46 -5.28
N LEU A 258 -4.88 16.82 -4.43
CA LEU A 258 -4.41 16.13 -3.24
C LEU A 258 -4.38 14.62 -3.51
N PHE A 259 -3.26 13.98 -3.23
CA PHE A 259 -3.09 12.53 -3.24
C PHE A 259 -2.86 12.06 -1.81
N LEU A 260 -3.86 11.42 -1.22
CA LEU A 260 -3.86 11.04 0.19
C LEU A 260 -3.76 9.52 0.31
N ALA A 261 -2.78 8.99 1.05
CA ALA A 261 -2.62 7.55 1.22
C ALA A 261 -3.92 6.89 1.73
N ARG A 262 -4.55 6.05 0.91
CA ARG A 262 -5.91 5.51 1.17
C ARG A 262 -5.99 4.79 2.50
N CYS A 263 -5.04 3.89 2.77
CA CYS A 263 -5.09 3.03 3.96
C CYS A 263 -4.82 3.74 5.28
N LEU A 264 -4.11 4.88 5.28
CA LEU A 264 -3.95 5.70 6.50
C LEU A 264 -5.08 6.72 6.68
N ASN A 265 -5.81 7.02 5.60
CA ASN A 265 -6.89 7.99 5.57
C ASN A 265 -8.28 7.34 5.42
N LYS A 266 -8.46 6.14 5.99
CA LYS A 266 -9.76 5.42 5.99
C LYS A 266 -10.92 6.24 6.57
N HIS A 267 -10.64 7.24 7.40
CA HIS A 267 -11.64 8.13 7.97
C HIS A 267 -12.33 9.03 6.92
N LEU A 268 -11.73 9.21 5.73
CA LEU A 268 -12.34 9.96 4.64
C LEU A 268 -13.37 9.14 3.85
N ASN A 269 -13.11 7.84 3.69
CA ASN A 269 -13.96 6.82 3.06
C ASN A 269 -14.96 7.31 1.98
N PRO A 270 -14.52 8.00 0.92
CA PRO A 270 -15.45 8.57 -0.06
C PRO A 270 -16.23 7.50 -0.85
N GLU A 271 -15.71 6.28 -0.90
CA GLU A 271 -16.31 5.14 -1.60
C GLU A 271 -17.31 4.34 -0.74
N GLY A 272 -17.41 4.63 0.57
CA GLY A 272 -18.29 3.88 1.47
C GLY A 272 -17.84 2.44 1.73
N GLU A 273 -16.53 2.18 1.71
CA GLU A 273 -15.97 0.86 1.97
C GLU A 273 -16.11 0.44 3.45
N VAL A 274 -16.30 -0.84 3.71
CA VAL A 274 -16.30 -1.42 5.06
C VAL A 274 -14.94 -2.06 5.32
N PHE A 275 -14.01 -1.27 5.86
CA PHE A 275 -12.67 -1.75 6.19
C PHE A 275 -12.68 -2.72 7.38
N PRO A 276 -11.85 -3.77 7.38
CA PRO A 276 -11.66 -4.60 8.55
C PRO A 276 -11.11 -3.81 9.74
N ASP A 277 -11.63 -4.08 10.93
CA ASP A 277 -11.08 -3.55 12.17
C ASP A 277 -9.66 -4.12 12.40
N PRO A 278 -8.66 -3.29 12.74
CA PRO A 278 -7.29 -3.77 12.99
C PRO A 278 -7.17 -4.83 14.10
N SER A 279 -8.14 -4.93 15.01
CA SER A 279 -8.17 -5.93 16.08
C SER A 279 -8.63 -7.32 15.61
N VAL A 280 -9.25 -7.41 14.44
CA VAL A 280 -9.67 -8.70 13.86
C VAL A 280 -8.42 -9.44 13.37
N SER A 281 -8.14 -10.63 13.93
CA SER A 281 -7.05 -11.49 13.49
C SER A 281 -7.58 -12.77 12.83
N VAL A 282 -7.25 -12.94 11.54
CA VAL A 282 -7.56 -14.17 10.79
C VAL A 282 -6.70 -15.35 11.26
N ASN A 283 -5.47 -15.09 11.74
CA ASN A 283 -4.59 -16.15 12.23
C ASN A 283 -5.04 -16.71 13.58
N LEU A 284 -5.44 -15.85 14.53
CA LEU A 284 -5.89 -16.32 15.85
C LEU A 284 -7.18 -17.14 15.74
N GLN A 285 -8.12 -16.72 14.88
CA GLN A 285 -9.35 -17.46 14.63
C GLN A 285 -9.09 -18.83 13.99
N ALA A 286 -8.24 -18.89 12.95
CA ALA A 286 -7.87 -20.16 12.33
C ALA A 286 -7.02 -21.07 13.24
N ALA A 287 -6.19 -20.48 14.11
CA ALA A 287 -5.38 -21.23 15.06
C ALA A 287 -6.25 -22.05 16.02
N SER A 288 -7.40 -21.50 16.45
CA SER A 288 -8.36 -22.25 17.26
C SER A 288 -8.88 -23.51 16.55
N ILE A 289 -9.04 -23.46 15.22
CA ILE A 289 -9.51 -24.60 14.42
C ILE A 289 -8.38 -25.62 14.25
N ALA A 290 -7.16 -25.15 13.95
CA ALA A 290 -5.99 -26.01 13.88
C ALA A 290 -5.74 -26.73 15.23
N GLU A 291 -5.89 -26.02 16.35
CA GLU A 291 -5.76 -26.55 17.70
C GLU A 291 -6.84 -27.60 18.01
N GLU A 292 -8.10 -27.40 17.57
CA GLU A 292 -9.17 -28.42 17.67
C GLU A 292 -8.78 -29.71 16.95
N ILE A 293 -8.24 -29.61 15.73
CA ILE A 293 -7.77 -30.77 14.96
C ILE A 293 -6.63 -31.47 15.70
N THR A 294 -5.66 -30.71 16.23
CA THR A 294 -4.52 -31.29 16.95
C THR A 294 -4.91 -31.96 18.27
N GLY A 295 -5.98 -31.48 18.92
CA GLY A 295 -6.51 -32.06 20.14
C GLY A 295 -7.28 -33.37 19.92
N ASN A 296 -7.76 -33.63 18.70
CA ASN A 296 -8.51 -34.84 18.37
C ASN A 296 -8.28 -35.29 16.90
N PRO A 297 -7.05 -35.66 16.51
CA PRO A 297 -6.72 -35.92 15.12
C PRO A 297 -7.49 -37.10 14.51
N GLU A 298 -7.83 -38.11 15.32
CA GLU A 298 -8.56 -39.30 14.88
C GLU A 298 -9.96 -38.96 14.34
N ALA A 299 -10.68 -38.03 14.99
CA ALA A 299 -12.00 -37.60 14.53
C ALA A 299 -11.98 -36.92 13.15
N TYR A 300 -10.83 -36.41 12.74
CA TYR A 300 -10.63 -35.79 11.44
C TYR A 300 -10.03 -36.75 10.41
N GLY A 301 -9.51 -37.91 10.83
CA GLY A 301 -8.66 -38.75 9.98
C GLY A 301 -7.31 -38.08 9.67
N ALA A 302 -6.81 -37.26 10.61
CA ALA A 302 -5.60 -36.48 10.47
C ALA A 302 -4.37 -37.18 11.07
N LYS A 303 -3.18 -36.78 10.64
CA LYS A 303 -1.91 -37.09 11.32
C LYS A 303 -1.17 -35.81 11.65
N VAL A 304 -0.76 -35.66 12.90
CA VAL A 304 -0.03 -34.47 13.38
C VAL A 304 1.42 -34.84 13.66
N GLN A 305 2.34 -34.00 13.20
CA GLN A 305 3.76 -34.15 13.46
C GLN A 305 4.45 -32.80 13.68
N LYS A 306 5.67 -32.84 14.21
CA LYS A 306 6.54 -31.66 14.32
C LYS A 306 7.59 -31.69 13.23
N THR A 307 7.75 -30.58 12.52
CA THR A 307 8.81 -30.37 11.53
C THR A 307 9.46 -29.01 11.84
N ALA A 308 10.76 -28.98 12.14
CA ALA A 308 11.48 -27.76 12.51
C ALA A 308 10.77 -26.88 13.57
N GLY A 309 10.06 -27.49 14.54
CA GLY A 309 9.29 -26.80 15.59
C GLY A 309 7.82 -26.55 15.26
N ALA A 310 7.48 -26.40 13.99
CA ALA A 310 6.10 -26.17 13.53
C ALA A 310 5.22 -27.41 13.66
N THR A 311 3.92 -27.16 13.87
CA THR A 311 2.88 -28.19 13.86
C THR A 311 2.43 -28.44 12.42
N VAL A 312 2.74 -29.61 11.87
CA VAL A 312 2.29 -30.03 10.54
C VAL A 312 1.13 -31.01 10.70
N ILE A 313 -0.01 -30.69 10.10
CA ILE A 313 -1.26 -31.43 10.15
C ILE A 313 -1.51 -31.99 8.75
N ASP A 314 -1.22 -33.27 8.54
CA ASP A 314 -1.53 -34.00 7.31
C ASP A 314 -3.03 -34.34 7.30
N LEU A 315 -3.75 -33.75 6.35
CA LEU A 315 -5.17 -33.95 6.09
C LEU A 315 -5.45 -34.58 4.73
N GLY A 316 -4.44 -35.04 3.99
CA GLY A 316 -4.72 -35.57 2.64
C GLY A 316 -3.53 -35.99 1.81
N VAL A 317 -2.33 -36.11 2.40
CA VAL A 317 -1.14 -36.62 1.71
C VAL A 317 -0.96 -38.10 2.02
N ASN A 318 -0.84 -38.47 3.30
CA ASN A 318 -0.59 -39.86 3.72
C ASN A 318 -1.74 -40.46 4.54
N VAL A 319 -2.88 -39.77 4.59
CA VAL A 319 -4.02 -40.13 5.46
C VAL A 319 -5.32 -40.22 4.66
N LYS A 320 -6.35 -40.79 5.30
CA LYS A 320 -7.72 -40.85 4.78
C LYS A 320 -8.59 -39.91 5.61
N PRO A 321 -8.75 -38.64 5.20
CA PRO A 321 -9.48 -37.66 5.97
C PRO A 321 -10.99 -37.91 5.97
N SER A 322 -11.65 -37.40 7.01
CA SER A 322 -13.12 -37.32 7.09
C SER A 322 -13.67 -36.08 6.38
N GLY A 323 -15.00 -36.02 6.17
CA GLY A 323 -15.67 -34.79 5.74
C GLY A 323 -15.45 -33.61 6.72
N LYS A 324 -15.34 -33.90 8.03
CA LYS A 324 -15.02 -32.90 9.06
C LYS A 324 -13.67 -32.22 8.82
N ALA A 325 -12.70 -32.95 8.29
CA ALA A 325 -11.40 -32.38 7.90
C ALA A 325 -11.52 -31.44 6.70
N GLY A 326 -12.37 -31.78 5.72
CA GLY A 326 -12.67 -30.91 4.58
C GLY A 326 -13.29 -29.59 5.02
N GLU A 327 -14.34 -29.65 5.85
CA GLU A 327 -14.98 -28.46 6.42
C GLU A 327 -14.01 -27.61 7.24
N ALA A 328 -13.19 -28.23 8.08
CA ALA A 328 -12.22 -27.53 8.91
C ALA A 328 -11.11 -26.87 8.07
N ALA A 329 -10.60 -27.55 7.04
CA ALA A 329 -9.63 -26.99 6.11
C ALA A 329 -10.19 -25.76 5.37
N THR A 330 -11.44 -25.84 4.88
CA THR A 330 -12.13 -24.70 4.26
C THR A 330 -12.24 -23.52 5.22
N ARG A 331 -12.66 -23.76 6.47
CA ARG A 331 -12.74 -22.71 7.50
C ARG A 331 -11.38 -22.10 7.84
N ILE A 332 -10.31 -22.91 7.87
CA ILE A 332 -8.93 -22.43 8.07
C ILE A 332 -8.50 -21.54 6.90
N CYS A 333 -8.77 -21.93 5.65
CA CYS A 333 -8.52 -21.09 4.49
C CYS A 333 -9.23 -19.74 4.61
N LEU A 334 -10.49 -19.73 5.06
CA LEU A 334 -11.29 -18.52 5.28
C LEU A 334 -10.96 -17.74 6.57
N GLY A 335 -9.88 -18.09 7.27
CA GLY A 335 -9.43 -17.38 8.47
C GLY A 335 -10.39 -17.50 9.65
N GLY A 336 -11.22 -18.56 9.68
CA GLY A 336 -12.24 -18.79 10.70
C GLY A 336 -13.50 -17.92 10.59
N MET A 337 -13.62 -17.12 9.52
CA MET A 337 -14.69 -16.12 9.35
C MET A 337 -15.95 -16.66 8.64
N ALA A 338 -16.02 -17.97 8.42
CA ALA A 338 -17.09 -18.59 7.65
C ALA A 338 -17.76 -19.74 8.41
N GLU A 339 -19.08 -19.81 8.25
CA GLU A 339 -19.87 -21.00 8.53
C GLU A 339 -19.88 -21.90 7.29
N ILE A 340 -19.59 -23.18 7.46
CA ILE A 340 -19.58 -24.18 6.39
C ILE A 340 -20.60 -25.27 6.71
N THR A 341 -21.38 -25.66 5.71
CA THR A 341 -22.32 -26.78 5.79
C THR A 341 -22.31 -27.58 4.49
N VAL A 342 -22.62 -28.87 4.55
CA VAL A 342 -22.73 -29.73 3.36
C VAL A 342 -24.12 -30.35 3.31
N GLU A 343 -24.75 -30.31 2.14
CA GLU A 343 -26.03 -30.96 1.87
C GLU A 343 -26.06 -31.61 0.48
N GLU A 344 -26.92 -32.59 0.28
CA GLU A 344 -27.14 -33.17 -1.06
C GLU A 344 -28.12 -32.28 -1.84
N LYS A 345 -27.76 -31.92 -3.08
CA LYS A 345 -28.61 -31.09 -3.96
C LYS A 345 -28.75 -31.74 -5.33
N ASP A 346 -29.95 -31.66 -5.88
CA ASP A 346 -30.18 -31.92 -7.31
C ASP A 346 -29.76 -30.67 -8.10
N LEU A 347 -28.72 -30.82 -8.92
CA LEU A 347 -28.15 -29.76 -9.73
C LEU A 347 -28.84 -29.62 -11.08
N GLY A 348 -29.79 -30.51 -11.39
CA GLY A 348 -30.49 -30.55 -12.66
C GLY A 348 -30.12 -31.77 -13.48
N GLU A 349 -31.05 -32.15 -14.38
CA GLU A 349 -30.91 -33.29 -15.27
C GLU A 349 -30.58 -34.64 -14.58
N GLY A 350 -30.95 -34.81 -13.31
CA GLY A 350 -30.65 -36.02 -12.54
C GLY A 350 -29.23 -36.11 -11.99
N LEU A 351 -28.42 -35.04 -12.10
CA LEU A 351 -27.12 -34.96 -11.42
C LEU A 351 -27.34 -34.53 -9.96
N ARG A 352 -26.94 -35.39 -9.04
CA ARG A 352 -27.10 -35.17 -7.60
C ARG A 352 -25.77 -35.37 -6.90
N LEU A 353 -25.30 -34.32 -6.24
CA LEU A 353 -23.98 -34.27 -5.61
C LEU A 353 -24.09 -33.64 -4.21
N PRO A 354 -23.16 -33.97 -3.30
CA PRO A 354 -22.94 -33.16 -2.11
C PRO A 354 -22.50 -31.76 -2.53
N VAL A 355 -23.10 -30.75 -1.93
CA VAL A 355 -22.85 -29.32 -2.17
C VAL A 355 -22.38 -28.70 -0.87
N LEU A 356 -21.21 -28.08 -0.93
CA LEU A 356 -20.70 -27.26 0.15
C LEU A 356 -21.33 -25.88 0.04
N ARG A 357 -21.82 -25.37 1.17
CA ARG A 357 -22.28 -23.99 1.34
C ARG A 357 -21.38 -23.26 2.30
N GLU A 358 -21.06 -22.03 1.96
CA GLU A 358 -20.34 -21.11 2.82
C GLU A 358 -21.16 -19.85 3.06
N LYS A 359 -21.07 -19.34 4.29
CA LYS A 359 -21.68 -18.07 4.71
C LYS A 359 -20.63 -17.26 5.43
N ILE A 360 -20.37 -16.08 4.89
CA ILE A 360 -19.38 -15.12 5.38
C ILE A 360 -20.11 -13.82 5.69
N THR A 361 -20.15 -13.44 6.96
CA THR A 361 -20.77 -12.19 7.41
C THR A 361 -19.71 -11.28 8.03
N GLY A 362 -19.80 -9.98 7.77
CA GLY A 362 -18.84 -8.99 8.28
C GLY A 362 -17.77 -8.61 7.26
N HIS A 363 -16.76 -9.47 7.06
CA HIS A 363 -15.62 -9.14 6.17
C HIS A 363 -15.34 -10.17 5.07
N PRO A 364 -16.27 -10.38 4.11
CA PRO A 364 -16.07 -11.30 2.97
C PRO A 364 -14.75 -11.09 2.23
N ALA A 365 -14.34 -9.85 1.97
CA ALA A 365 -13.10 -9.54 1.28
C ALA A 365 -11.84 -9.97 2.04
N LEU A 366 -11.87 -9.88 3.38
CA LEU A 366 -10.76 -10.33 4.22
C LEU A 366 -10.70 -11.85 4.29
N ALA A 367 -11.84 -12.52 4.53
CA ALA A 367 -11.91 -13.97 4.60
C ALA A 367 -11.45 -14.63 3.28
N THR A 368 -11.89 -14.06 2.15
CA THR A 368 -11.58 -14.57 0.81
C THR A 368 -10.20 -14.13 0.32
N LEU A 369 -10.03 -12.87 -0.07
CA LEU A 369 -8.79 -12.39 -0.69
C LEU A 369 -7.64 -12.31 0.32
N GLY A 370 -7.92 -11.83 1.54
CA GLY A 370 -6.93 -11.63 2.58
C GLY A 370 -6.45 -12.91 3.28
N SER A 371 -7.22 -14.00 3.16
CA SER A 371 -6.89 -15.30 3.75
C SER A 371 -6.97 -16.41 2.71
N GLN A 372 -8.15 -16.80 2.24
CA GLN A 372 -8.36 -18.01 1.42
C GLN A 372 -7.61 -18.04 0.08
N PHE A 373 -7.51 -16.91 -0.63
CA PHE A 373 -6.89 -16.81 -1.95
C PHE A 373 -5.52 -17.50 -1.98
N ALA A 374 -5.30 -18.35 -2.99
CA ALA A 374 -4.05 -19.09 -3.17
C ALA A 374 -2.94 -18.21 -3.76
N GLY A 375 -2.52 -17.20 -2.98
CA GLY A 375 -1.64 -16.13 -3.43
C GLY A 375 -0.16 -16.29 -3.10
N TRP A 376 0.24 -17.37 -2.41
CA TRP A 376 1.62 -17.59 -1.97
C TRP A 376 2.21 -18.84 -2.60
N ALA A 377 3.00 -18.67 -3.66
CA ALA A 377 3.81 -19.76 -4.21
C ALA A 377 5.03 -20.00 -3.30
N ILE A 378 5.08 -21.16 -2.65
CA ILE A 378 6.21 -21.57 -1.82
C ILE A 378 7.13 -22.40 -2.71
N ASN A 379 8.33 -21.89 -2.99
CA ASN A 379 9.33 -22.59 -3.80
C ASN A 379 10.68 -22.55 -3.07
N VAL A 380 11.00 -23.63 -2.35
CA VAL A 380 12.17 -23.71 -1.48
C VAL A 380 12.83 -25.07 -1.63
N GLU A 381 14.08 -25.10 -2.09
CA GLU A 381 14.92 -26.31 -2.17
C GLU A 381 14.23 -27.54 -2.79
N GLY A 382 13.48 -27.34 -3.89
CA GLY A 382 12.79 -28.42 -4.60
C GLY A 382 11.41 -28.79 -4.03
N TYR A 383 10.97 -28.14 -2.94
CA TYR A 383 9.60 -28.18 -2.48
C TYR A 383 8.79 -27.06 -3.14
N PHE A 384 7.70 -27.44 -3.82
CA PHE A 384 6.74 -26.51 -4.42
C PHE A 384 5.34 -26.75 -3.85
N ALA A 385 4.68 -25.69 -3.41
CA ALA A 385 3.30 -25.74 -2.95
C ALA A 385 2.58 -24.40 -3.10
N MET A 386 1.25 -24.44 -3.16
CA MET A 386 0.42 -23.24 -3.09
C MET A 386 -0.08 -23.03 -1.67
N GLY A 387 0.26 -21.87 -1.10
CA GLY A 387 -0.15 -21.43 0.22
C GLY A 387 -1.44 -20.59 0.16
N SER A 388 -2.42 -21.00 0.95
CA SER A 388 -3.67 -20.31 1.23
C SER A 388 -3.85 -20.14 2.74
N GLY A 389 -4.70 -19.20 3.14
CA GLY A 389 -5.03 -18.98 4.53
C GLY A 389 -4.30 -17.81 5.18
N PRO A 390 -4.50 -17.64 6.49
CA PRO A 390 -4.32 -16.36 7.17
C PRO A 390 -2.86 -15.95 7.37
N ALA A 391 -1.91 -16.89 7.33
CA ALA A 391 -0.48 -16.57 7.38
C ALA A 391 -0.05 -15.61 6.27
N ARG A 392 -0.76 -15.60 5.13
CA ARG A 392 -0.56 -14.62 4.05
C ARG A 392 -0.76 -13.17 4.52
N ALA A 393 -1.61 -12.92 5.52
CA ALA A 393 -1.87 -11.59 6.06
C ALA A 393 -0.77 -11.05 6.98
N LEU A 394 0.13 -11.94 7.43
CA LEU A 394 1.37 -11.56 8.12
C LEU A 394 2.49 -11.29 7.11
N SER A 395 2.67 -12.20 6.14
CA SER A 395 3.72 -12.14 5.13
C SER A 395 3.41 -11.22 3.93
N LEU A 396 2.18 -10.71 3.86
CA LEU A 396 1.63 -9.86 2.81
C LEU A 396 1.77 -10.46 1.40
N GLN A 397 1.33 -11.71 1.21
CA GLN A 397 1.48 -12.42 -0.06
C GLN A 397 0.16 -12.53 -0.86
N PRO A 398 0.00 -11.84 -2.01
CA PRO A 398 0.82 -10.74 -2.52
C PRO A 398 0.42 -9.39 -1.90
N LYS A 399 1.38 -8.47 -1.80
CA LYS A 399 1.23 -7.17 -1.11
C LYS A 399 0.06 -6.35 -1.64
N ARG A 400 -0.19 -6.42 -2.96
CA ARG A 400 -1.29 -5.71 -3.65
C ARG A 400 -2.67 -6.00 -3.06
N ILE A 401 -2.92 -7.23 -2.58
CA ILE A 401 -4.22 -7.58 -1.98
C ILE A 401 -4.38 -6.83 -0.65
N TYR A 402 -3.35 -6.82 0.19
CA TYR A 402 -3.38 -6.14 1.48
C TYR A 402 -3.42 -4.62 1.35
N GLU A 403 -2.84 -4.05 0.29
CA GLU A 403 -3.01 -2.66 -0.10
C GLU A 403 -4.45 -2.35 -0.57
N LYS A 404 -5.09 -3.27 -1.32
CA LYS A 404 -6.51 -3.14 -1.71
C LYS A 404 -7.44 -3.20 -0.50
N LEU A 405 -7.21 -4.14 0.43
CA LEU A 405 -8.02 -4.36 1.63
C LEU A 405 -7.72 -3.35 2.76
N CYS A 406 -6.55 -2.70 2.71
CA CYS A 406 -6.00 -1.89 3.79
C CYS A 406 -5.94 -2.65 5.14
N TYR A 407 -5.45 -3.88 5.10
CA TYR A 407 -5.38 -4.79 6.25
C TYR A 407 -4.01 -5.46 6.36
N ARG A 408 -3.57 -5.69 7.60
CA ARG A 408 -2.42 -6.52 7.95
C ARG A 408 -2.71 -7.16 9.30
N ASP A 409 -2.52 -8.47 9.39
CA ASP A 409 -2.66 -9.16 10.67
C ASP A 409 -1.42 -8.87 11.54
N THR A 410 -1.56 -8.95 12.86
CA THR A 410 -0.49 -8.68 13.84
C THR A 410 -0.33 -9.80 14.87
N ALA A 411 -0.98 -10.95 14.61
CA ALA A 411 -0.87 -12.13 15.45
C ALA A 411 0.57 -12.65 15.61
N ASP A 412 0.83 -13.28 16.75
CA ASP A 412 2.06 -14.00 17.08
C ASP A 412 2.03 -15.49 16.66
N LYS A 413 0.89 -15.94 16.12
CA LYS A 413 0.66 -17.26 15.51
C LYS A 413 0.43 -17.12 14.02
N ALA A 414 0.86 -18.12 13.26
CA ALA A 414 0.59 -18.21 11.83
C ALA A 414 -0.07 -19.54 11.49
N VAL A 415 -1.12 -19.52 10.66
CA VAL A 415 -1.76 -20.72 10.13
C VAL A 415 -1.78 -20.66 8.61
N LEU A 416 -1.30 -21.70 7.95
CA LEU A 416 -1.29 -21.79 6.49
C LEU A 416 -1.84 -23.13 6.05
N PHE A 417 -2.78 -23.09 5.11
CA PHE A 417 -3.17 -24.25 4.33
C PHE A 417 -2.22 -24.37 3.13
N VAL A 418 -1.64 -25.56 2.95
CA VAL A 418 -0.64 -25.86 1.94
C VAL A 418 -1.19 -26.94 1.03
N GLU A 419 -1.51 -26.56 -0.20
CA GLU A 419 -1.94 -27.50 -1.24
C GLU A 419 -0.70 -28.12 -1.89
N ALA A 420 -0.44 -29.40 -1.59
CA ALA A 420 0.75 -30.13 -2.04
C ALA A 420 0.57 -31.65 -1.96
N ASP A 421 1.31 -32.36 -2.81
CA ASP A 421 1.38 -33.84 -2.82
C ASP A 421 2.41 -34.42 -1.83
N SER A 422 3.09 -33.57 -1.07
CA SER A 422 4.06 -33.96 -0.05
C SER A 422 4.03 -33.03 1.15
N LEU A 423 4.50 -33.50 2.30
CA LEU A 423 4.61 -32.67 3.50
C LEU A 423 5.79 -31.68 3.37
N PRO A 424 5.70 -30.48 3.97
CA PRO A 424 6.74 -29.46 3.88
C PRO A 424 8.06 -29.92 4.50
N THR A 425 9.16 -29.56 3.85
CA THR A 425 10.53 -29.75 4.35
C THR A 425 10.84 -28.79 5.50
N GLU A 426 11.90 -29.05 6.27
CA GLU A 426 12.34 -28.13 7.33
C GLU A 426 12.66 -26.73 6.80
N GLN A 427 13.21 -26.63 5.60
CA GLN A 427 13.56 -25.37 4.96
C GLN A 427 12.31 -24.60 4.51
N ALA A 428 11.31 -25.30 3.97
CA ALA A 428 10.02 -24.69 3.65
C ALA A 428 9.34 -24.15 4.93
N VAL A 429 9.38 -24.91 6.03
CA VAL A 429 8.85 -24.47 7.33
C VAL A 429 9.54 -23.19 7.83
N LYS A 430 10.89 -23.17 7.84
CA LYS A 430 11.66 -22.00 8.27
C LYS A 430 11.36 -20.78 7.42
N TYR A 431 11.34 -20.94 6.10
CA TYR A 431 10.98 -19.88 5.16
C TYR A 431 9.59 -19.29 5.44
N ILE A 432 8.58 -20.14 5.68
CA ILE A 432 7.21 -19.69 5.98
C ILE A 432 7.19 -18.92 7.31
N ALA A 433 7.82 -19.47 8.36
CA ALA A 433 7.86 -18.83 9.68
C ALA A 433 8.55 -17.47 9.64
N GLU A 434 9.72 -17.38 8.99
CA GLU A 434 10.48 -16.14 8.80
C GLU A 434 9.68 -15.11 7.98
N SER A 435 9.03 -15.54 6.90
CA SER A 435 8.21 -14.68 6.05
C SER A 435 7.02 -14.09 6.81
N CYS A 436 6.44 -14.83 7.75
CA CYS A 436 5.37 -14.38 8.62
C CYS A 436 5.85 -13.60 9.85
N GLY A 437 7.16 -13.59 10.13
CA GLY A 437 7.71 -12.96 11.33
C GLY A 437 7.34 -13.67 12.64
N VAL A 438 7.06 -14.97 12.60
CA VAL A 438 6.70 -15.78 13.78
C VAL A 438 7.75 -16.84 14.07
N LYS A 439 7.77 -17.36 15.30
CA LYS A 439 8.59 -18.52 15.64
C LYS A 439 8.00 -19.78 15.02
N PRO A 440 8.82 -20.77 14.61
CA PRO A 440 8.31 -22.03 14.08
C PRO A 440 7.32 -22.73 15.03
N GLU A 441 7.50 -22.64 16.35
CA GLU A 441 6.60 -23.27 17.32
C GLU A 441 5.18 -22.67 17.31
N SER A 442 5.03 -21.44 16.82
CA SER A 442 3.76 -20.74 16.65
C SER A 442 3.15 -20.92 15.24
N LEU A 443 3.76 -21.77 14.40
CA LEU A 443 3.33 -22.03 13.04
C LEU A 443 2.54 -23.36 12.96
N TYR A 444 1.37 -23.28 12.34
CA TYR A 444 0.54 -24.43 11.98
C TYR A 444 0.46 -24.53 10.45
N LEU A 445 0.86 -25.68 9.91
CA LEU A 445 0.77 -26.00 8.48
C LEU A 445 -0.22 -27.14 8.28
N VAL A 446 -1.34 -26.85 7.61
CA VAL A 446 -2.37 -27.84 7.27
C VAL A 446 -2.15 -28.24 5.82
N VAL A 447 -1.97 -29.53 5.55
CA VAL A 447 -1.50 -30.00 4.24
C VAL A 447 -2.47 -31.01 3.63
N ALA A 448 -2.85 -30.81 2.38
CA ALA A 448 -3.62 -31.79 1.61
C ALA A 448 -3.30 -31.68 0.11
N SER A 449 -3.38 -32.79 -0.60
CA SER A 449 -3.28 -32.83 -2.06
C SER A 449 -4.61 -32.42 -2.71
N THR A 450 -4.55 -31.87 -3.93
CA THR A 450 -5.70 -31.68 -4.83
C THR A 450 -6.45 -33.00 -5.05
N SER A 451 -5.73 -34.12 -5.12
CA SER A 451 -6.26 -35.49 -5.31
C SER A 451 -6.73 -36.14 -3.99
N SER A 452 -7.31 -35.37 -3.08
CA SER A 452 -7.82 -35.85 -1.79
C SER A 452 -9.25 -35.36 -1.52
N PRO A 453 -10.02 -36.00 -0.62
CA PRO A 453 -11.31 -35.47 -0.21
C PRO A 453 -11.24 -34.03 0.32
N VAL A 454 -10.17 -33.68 1.06
CA VAL A 454 -9.97 -32.31 1.57
C VAL A 454 -9.70 -31.33 0.44
N GLY A 455 -8.97 -31.75 -0.60
CA GLY A 455 -8.81 -31.00 -1.85
C GLY A 455 -10.15 -30.62 -2.49
N SER A 456 -11.05 -31.59 -2.66
CA SER A 456 -12.39 -31.33 -3.21
C SER A 456 -13.21 -30.36 -2.35
N TYR A 457 -13.16 -30.48 -1.02
CA TYR A 457 -13.90 -29.60 -0.10
C TYR A 457 -13.36 -28.17 -0.13
N GLN A 458 -12.04 -28.00 0.03
CA GLN A 458 -11.45 -26.67 0.13
C GLN A 458 -11.55 -25.90 -1.19
N ILE A 459 -11.47 -26.58 -2.35
CA ILE A 459 -11.66 -25.95 -3.65
C ILE A 459 -13.13 -25.56 -3.85
N ALA A 460 -14.10 -26.45 -3.58
CA ALA A 460 -15.52 -26.09 -3.63
C ALA A 460 -15.85 -24.90 -2.71
N GLY A 461 -15.20 -24.86 -1.54
CA GLY A 461 -15.30 -23.75 -0.59
C GLY A 461 -14.67 -22.43 -1.03
N ARG A 462 -14.12 -22.31 -2.25
CA ARG A 462 -13.61 -21.04 -2.81
C ARG A 462 -14.66 -20.30 -3.64
N VAL A 463 -15.89 -20.79 -3.71
CA VAL A 463 -16.91 -20.24 -4.61
C VAL A 463 -17.19 -18.74 -4.36
N VAL A 464 -17.24 -18.28 -3.11
CA VAL A 464 -17.36 -16.85 -2.80
C VAL A 464 -16.05 -16.12 -3.13
N GLU A 465 -14.89 -16.73 -2.86
CA GLU A 465 -13.59 -16.15 -3.19
C GLU A 465 -13.40 -15.90 -4.69
N THR A 466 -13.76 -16.85 -5.55
CA THR A 466 -13.69 -16.65 -7.01
C THR A 466 -14.63 -15.54 -7.45
N GLY A 467 -15.83 -15.45 -6.86
CA GLY A 467 -16.77 -14.35 -7.12
C GLY A 467 -16.20 -12.99 -6.74
N ILE A 468 -15.71 -12.84 -5.51
CA ILE A 468 -15.12 -11.58 -5.00
C ILE A 468 -13.84 -11.22 -5.74
N HIS A 469 -12.98 -12.19 -6.02
CA HIS A 469 -11.75 -11.99 -6.78
C HIS A 469 -12.07 -11.48 -8.18
N LYS A 470 -13.00 -12.13 -8.88
CA LYS A 470 -13.43 -11.72 -10.22
C LYS A 470 -14.03 -10.32 -10.23
N LEU A 471 -14.90 -9.98 -9.27
CA LEU A 471 -15.44 -8.64 -9.11
C LEU A 471 -14.31 -7.61 -8.89
N SER A 472 -13.30 -7.94 -8.09
CA SER A 472 -12.14 -7.07 -7.86
C SER A 472 -11.28 -6.84 -9.10
N GLU A 473 -11.11 -7.86 -9.94
CA GLU A 473 -10.35 -7.75 -11.19
C GLU A 473 -11.07 -6.91 -12.25
N VAL A 474 -12.40 -6.84 -12.21
CA VAL A 474 -13.20 -5.97 -13.09
C VAL A 474 -13.45 -4.58 -12.49
N GLY A 475 -12.77 -4.24 -11.39
CA GLY A 475 -12.74 -2.90 -10.82
C GLY A 475 -13.69 -2.65 -9.64
N PHE A 476 -14.50 -3.63 -9.23
CA PHE A 476 -15.36 -3.48 -8.06
C PHE A 476 -14.53 -3.51 -6.77
N LEU A 477 -14.75 -2.57 -5.86
CA LEU A 477 -13.98 -2.50 -4.61
C LEU A 477 -14.42 -3.61 -3.64
N PRO A 478 -13.53 -4.54 -3.25
CA PRO A 478 -13.94 -5.72 -2.50
C PRO A 478 -14.46 -5.40 -1.09
N ASN A 479 -13.96 -4.34 -0.45
CA ASN A 479 -14.45 -3.92 0.87
C ASN A 479 -15.87 -3.31 0.85
N LYS A 480 -16.47 -3.10 -0.32
CA LYS A 480 -17.91 -2.75 -0.42
C LYS A 480 -18.82 -3.96 -0.18
N ILE A 481 -18.27 -5.18 -0.19
CA ILE A 481 -19.00 -6.42 0.00
C ILE A 481 -19.09 -6.73 1.49
N VAL A 482 -20.30 -6.73 2.04
CA VAL A 482 -20.55 -6.79 3.50
C VAL A 482 -21.01 -8.17 3.98
N ALA A 483 -21.58 -8.96 3.08
CA ALA A 483 -21.90 -10.36 3.33
C ALA A 483 -21.84 -11.16 2.03
N GLY A 484 -21.51 -12.44 2.13
CA GLY A 484 -21.44 -13.36 1.01
C GLY A 484 -21.92 -14.74 1.40
N TRP A 485 -22.70 -15.35 0.53
CA TRP A 485 -23.12 -16.74 0.61
C TRP A 485 -22.74 -17.40 -0.70
N GLY A 486 -22.21 -18.61 -0.61
CA GLY A 486 -21.84 -19.37 -1.79
C GLY A 486 -22.23 -20.82 -1.67
N SER A 487 -22.41 -21.47 -2.81
CA SER A 487 -22.54 -22.91 -2.87
C SER A 487 -21.87 -23.47 -4.11
N ALA A 488 -21.10 -24.54 -3.95
CA ALA A 488 -20.54 -25.30 -5.06
C ALA A 488 -20.58 -26.81 -4.75
N PRO A 489 -20.79 -27.67 -5.77
CA PRO A 489 -20.69 -29.10 -5.59
C PRO A 489 -19.29 -29.52 -5.15
N ILE A 490 -19.20 -30.57 -4.34
CA ILE A 490 -17.93 -31.17 -3.95
C ILE A 490 -17.57 -32.18 -5.03
N ALA A 491 -16.43 -31.96 -5.68
CA ALA A 491 -15.95 -32.84 -6.75
C ALA A 491 -15.69 -34.27 -6.24
N PRO A 492 -16.06 -35.31 -7.01
CA PRO A 492 -15.52 -36.65 -6.81
C PRO A 492 -14.00 -36.62 -6.83
N VAL A 493 -13.37 -37.36 -5.92
CA VAL A 493 -11.89 -37.40 -5.82
C VAL A 493 -11.32 -38.16 -7.02
N HIS A 494 -10.29 -37.59 -7.65
CA HIS A 494 -9.59 -38.22 -8.75
C HIS A 494 -8.10 -38.43 -8.42
N PRO A 495 -7.51 -39.60 -8.69
CA PRO A 495 -6.12 -39.91 -8.33
C PRO A 495 -5.08 -39.15 -9.17
N GLU A 496 -5.42 -38.77 -10.40
CA GLU A 496 -4.55 -37.92 -11.23
C GLU A 496 -4.80 -36.45 -10.92
N SER A 497 -3.76 -35.76 -10.45
CA SER A 497 -3.83 -34.37 -9.95
C SER A 497 -4.32 -33.37 -11.01
N GLU A 498 -3.89 -33.49 -12.27
CA GLU A 498 -4.34 -32.59 -13.35
C GLU A 498 -5.84 -32.74 -13.65
N VAL A 499 -6.36 -33.97 -13.61
CA VAL A 499 -7.79 -34.23 -13.79
C VAL A 499 -8.57 -33.78 -12.56
N ALA A 500 -8.06 -34.05 -11.35
CA ALA A 500 -8.65 -33.57 -10.10
C ALA A 500 -8.81 -32.05 -10.12
N MET A 501 -7.74 -31.33 -10.47
CA MET A 501 -7.74 -29.87 -10.66
C MET A 501 -8.84 -29.43 -11.62
N GLY A 502 -9.00 -30.11 -12.77
CA GLY A 502 -10.06 -29.80 -13.72
C GLY A 502 -11.46 -29.97 -13.14
N ILE A 503 -11.75 -31.13 -12.57
CA ILE A 503 -13.07 -31.44 -12.00
C ILE A 503 -13.40 -30.48 -10.85
N THR A 504 -12.44 -30.19 -9.96
CA THR A 504 -12.66 -29.28 -8.84
C THR A 504 -12.94 -27.85 -9.27
N ASN A 505 -12.25 -27.35 -10.31
CA ASN A 505 -12.55 -26.04 -10.88
C ASN A 505 -13.93 -26.02 -11.54
N ASP A 506 -14.28 -27.07 -12.29
CA ASP A 506 -15.57 -27.18 -12.97
C ASP A 506 -16.77 -27.08 -12.01
N MET A 507 -16.63 -27.58 -10.78
CA MET A 507 -17.68 -27.43 -9.76
C MET A 507 -17.98 -25.96 -9.45
N ILE A 508 -17.01 -25.06 -9.53
CA ILE A 508 -17.21 -23.61 -9.35
C ILE A 508 -17.66 -22.97 -10.67
N LEU A 509 -16.93 -23.24 -11.76
CA LEU A 509 -17.13 -22.63 -13.07
C LEU A 509 -18.53 -22.90 -13.64
N TYR A 510 -19.05 -24.10 -13.41
CA TYR A 510 -20.33 -24.55 -13.96
C TYR A 510 -21.38 -24.83 -12.89
N GLY A 511 -20.99 -25.01 -11.62
CA GLY A 511 -21.90 -25.29 -10.51
C GLY A 511 -21.97 -24.24 -9.40
N GLY A 512 -21.04 -23.27 -9.41
CA GLY A 512 -20.90 -22.29 -8.34
C GLY A 512 -21.96 -21.20 -8.39
N GLU A 513 -22.70 -21.04 -7.31
CA GLU A 513 -23.63 -19.93 -7.10
C GLU A 513 -23.12 -19.03 -5.98
N VAL A 514 -23.07 -17.72 -6.21
CA VAL A 514 -22.69 -16.72 -5.22
C VAL A 514 -23.80 -15.70 -5.06
N TYR A 515 -24.13 -15.36 -3.82
CA TYR A 515 -25.00 -14.26 -3.45
C TYR A 515 -24.23 -13.29 -2.56
N LEU A 516 -24.18 -12.01 -2.94
CA LEU A 516 -23.46 -10.97 -2.21
C LEU A 516 -24.39 -9.83 -1.82
N GLU A 517 -24.17 -9.28 -0.64
CA GLU A 517 -24.72 -7.98 -0.25
C GLU A 517 -23.62 -6.93 -0.29
N VAL A 518 -23.93 -5.77 -0.85
CA VAL A 518 -22.96 -4.69 -1.05
C VAL A 518 -23.48 -3.34 -0.58
N GLU A 519 -22.54 -2.48 -0.16
CA GLU A 519 -22.73 -1.06 0.06
C GLU A 519 -21.98 -0.27 -1.03
N CYS A 520 -22.69 0.17 -2.07
CA CYS A 520 -22.12 0.89 -3.20
C CYS A 520 -22.74 2.28 -3.43
N GLY A 521 -22.01 3.13 -4.16
CA GLY A 521 -22.37 4.51 -4.47
C GLY A 521 -23.26 4.65 -5.71
N SER A 522 -23.27 3.67 -6.61
CA SER A 522 -24.29 3.51 -7.67
C SER A 522 -24.66 2.03 -7.83
N ASP A 523 -25.91 1.76 -8.21
CA ASP A 523 -26.27 0.41 -8.68
C ASP A 523 -25.63 0.10 -10.04
N ASP A 524 -25.20 1.13 -10.78
CA ASP A 524 -24.46 0.96 -12.05
C ASP A 524 -23.14 0.20 -11.82
N GLU A 525 -22.47 0.42 -10.68
CA GLU A 525 -21.26 -0.34 -10.30
C GLU A 525 -21.52 -1.86 -10.23
N ILE A 526 -22.75 -2.25 -9.85
CA ILE A 526 -23.16 -3.66 -9.77
C ILE A 526 -23.44 -4.19 -11.18
N VAL A 527 -24.19 -3.43 -11.98
CA VAL A 527 -24.58 -3.82 -13.34
C VAL A 527 -23.36 -4.01 -14.22
N ASP A 528 -22.45 -3.01 -14.22
CA ASP A 528 -21.21 -3.05 -15.01
C ASP A 528 -20.33 -4.24 -14.62
N ALA A 529 -20.22 -4.52 -13.32
CA ALA A 529 -19.44 -5.67 -12.85
C ALA A 529 -20.08 -7.01 -13.27
N LEU A 530 -21.41 -7.16 -13.17
CA LEU A 530 -22.12 -8.39 -13.51
C LEU A 530 -22.16 -8.69 -15.02
N GLU A 531 -21.99 -7.69 -15.88
CA GLU A 531 -21.92 -7.89 -17.33
C GLU A 531 -20.75 -8.80 -17.75
N VAL A 532 -19.66 -8.77 -16.97
CA VAL A 532 -18.39 -9.46 -17.30
C VAL A 532 -17.89 -10.42 -16.23
N ALA A 533 -18.61 -10.54 -15.10
CA ALA A 533 -18.18 -11.35 -13.97
C ALA A 533 -18.40 -12.86 -14.14
N PRO A 534 -19.57 -13.38 -14.56
CA PRO A 534 -19.81 -14.82 -14.59
C PRO A 534 -18.87 -15.57 -15.54
N SER A 535 -18.56 -16.83 -15.22
CA SER A 535 -17.70 -17.68 -16.05
C SER A 535 -18.20 -17.82 -17.49
N SER A 536 -19.52 -17.79 -17.69
CA SER A 536 -20.20 -17.91 -18.99
C SER A 536 -19.88 -16.79 -19.97
N VAL A 537 -19.25 -15.70 -19.52
CA VAL A 537 -18.83 -14.58 -20.39
C VAL A 537 -17.45 -14.84 -21.00
N SER A 538 -16.66 -15.74 -20.41
CA SER A 538 -15.34 -16.08 -20.93
C SER A 538 -15.41 -16.71 -22.32
N ARG A 539 -14.41 -16.40 -23.16
CA ARG A 539 -14.28 -17.02 -24.49
C ARG A 539 -13.99 -18.52 -24.45
N ASP A 540 -13.45 -19.01 -23.33
CA ASP A 540 -13.07 -20.42 -23.17
C ASP A 540 -14.20 -21.25 -22.51
N TYR A 541 -15.32 -20.64 -22.16
CA TYR A 541 -16.46 -21.32 -21.53
C TYR A 541 -17.11 -22.34 -22.49
N GLY A 542 -17.52 -23.50 -21.96
CA GLY A 542 -18.33 -24.49 -22.69
C GLY A 542 -17.78 -25.92 -22.69
N LYS A 543 -16.62 -26.15 -22.07
CA LYS A 543 -15.99 -27.48 -21.97
C LYS A 543 -15.46 -27.70 -20.55
N PRO A 544 -15.33 -28.96 -20.09
CA PRO A 544 -14.60 -29.26 -18.86
C PRO A 544 -13.22 -28.60 -18.82
N PHE A 545 -12.83 -28.04 -17.68
CA PHE A 545 -11.57 -27.30 -17.54
C PHE A 545 -10.34 -28.13 -17.89
N TYR A 546 -10.36 -29.44 -17.62
CA TYR A 546 -9.26 -30.32 -18.03
C TYR A 546 -9.08 -30.34 -19.57
N GLU A 547 -10.18 -30.37 -20.34
CA GLU A 547 -10.12 -30.29 -21.81
C GLU A 547 -9.52 -28.94 -22.24
N ILE A 548 -9.98 -27.84 -21.64
CA ILE A 548 -9.47 -26.48 -21.90
C ILE A 548 -7.97 -26.39 -21.60
N PHE A 549 -7.55 -26.94 -20.46
CA PHE A 549 -6.15 -26.95 -20.03
C PHE A 549 -5.27 -27.75 -21.00
N VAL A 550 -5.73 -28.91 -21.48
CA VAL A 550 -5.03 -29.70 -22.49
C VAL A 550 -4.96 -28.96 -23.83
N GLU A 551 -6.06 -28.35 -24.29
CA GLU A 551 -6.10 -27.56 -25.53
C GLU A 551 -5.18 -26.33 -25.49
N ALA A 552 -5.01 -25.73 -24.31
CA ALA A 552 -4.03 -24.66 -24.05
C ALA A 552 -2.58 -25.16 -24.02
N GLY A 553 -2.33 -26.47 -24.15
CA GLY A 553 -1.01 -27.06 -24.01
C GLY A 553 -0.49 -27.02 -22.58
N LYS A 554 -1.39 -27.17 -21.60
CA LYS A 554 -1.13 -27.15 -20.15
C LYS A 554 -0.50 -25.85 -19.65
N ASP A 555 -0.87 -24.74 -20.27
CA ASP A 555 -0.36 -23.40 -19.97
C ASP A 555 -1.50 -22.48 -19.52
N PHE A 556 -1.54 -22.19 -18.21
CA PHE A 556 -2.53 -21.30 -17.61
C PHE A 556 -2.56 -19.90 -18.22
N TYR A 557 -1.44 -19.40 -18.78
CA TYR A 557 -1.39 -18.05 -19.36
C TYR A 557 -2.14 -17.93 -20.69
N LYS A 558 -2.46 -19.05 -21.33
CA LYS A 558 -3.24 -19.06 -22.58
C LYS A 558 -4.75 -19.15 -22.33
N ILE A 559 -5.16 -19.54 -21.14
CA ILE A 559 -6.55 -19.60 -20.71
C ILE A 559 -6.99 -18.18 -20.36
N ASP A 560 -8.19 -17.80 -20.82
CA ASP A 560 -8.81 -16.54 -20.46
C ASP A 560 -9.00 -16.46 -18.93
N PRO A 561 -8.36 -15.50 -18.23
CA PRO A 561 -8.52 -15.32 -16.80
C PRO A 561 -9.97 -15.07 -16.39
N GLY A 562 -10.82 -14.61 -17.32
CA GLY A 562 -12.24 -14.43 -17.09
C GLY A 562 -13.01 -15.72 -16.83
N LEU A 563 -12.45 -16.89 -17.15
CA LEU A 563 -13.06 -18.19 -16.90
C LEU A 563 -13.13 -18.52 -15.40
N PHE A 564 -12.16 -18.06 -14.60
CA PHE A 564 -12.07 -18.34 -13.16
C PHE A 564 -13.06 -17.50 -12.35
N ALA A 565 -14.33 -17.84 -12.51
CA ALA A 565 -15.46 -17.17 -11.87
C ALA A 565 -16.57 -18.17 -11.55
N PRO A 566 -17.50 -17.83 -10.65
CA PRO A 566 -18.69 -18.64 -10.41
C PRO A 566 -19.58 -18.73 -11.66
N ALA A 567 -20.33 -19.83 -11.75
CA ALA A 567 -21.34 -20.03 -12.78
C ALA A 567 -22.44 -18.96 -12.73
N LYS A 568 -22.84 -18.54 -11.52
CA LYS A 568 -23.89 -17.55 -11.29
C LYS A 568 -23.56 -16.64 -10.11
N ILE A 569 -23.79 -15.34 -10.31
CA ILE A 569 -23.57 -14.31 -9.29
C ILE A 569 -24.84 -13.48 -9.13
N THR A 570 -25.29 -13.33 -7.90
CA THR A 570 -26.39 -12.45 -7.50
C THR A 570 -25.87 -11.40 -6.52
N ILE A 571 -26.20 -10.13 -6.75
CA ILE A 571 -25.76 -9.02 -5.89
C ILE A 571 -26.97 -8.18 -5.48
N THR A 572 -27.12 -7.94 -4.19
CA THR A 572 -28.12 -7.03 -3.62
C THR A 572 -27.46 -5.76 -3.09
N SER A 573 -27.92 -4.61 -3.59
CA SER A 573 -27.54 -3.29 -3.08
C SER A 573 -28.29 -3.03 -1.77
N ARG A 574 -27.59 -2.95 -0.63
CA ARG A 574 -28.23 -2.60 0.65
C ARG A 574 -28.82 -1.19 0.65
N ARG A 575 -28.29 -0.32 -0.20
CA ARG A 575 -28.71 1.07 -0.29
C ARG A 575 -30.05 1.22 -1.03
N THR A 576 -30.26 0.48 -2.12
CA THR A 576 -31.47 0.60 -2.95
C THR A 576 -32.46 -0.55 -2.75
N GLY A 577 -32.03 -1.66 -2.14
CA GLY A 577 -32.80 -2.89 -1.99
C GLY A 577 -32.95 -3.70 -3.29
N LYS A 578 -32.36 -3.25 -4.40
CA LYS A 578 -32.43 -3.96 -5.68
C LYS A 578 -31.45 -5.12 -5.73
N THR A 579 -31.85 -6.16 -6.46
CA THR A 579 -31.08 -7.39 -6.64
C THR A 579 -30.87 -7.65 -8.12
N TYR A 580 -29.63 -7.94 -8.48
CA TYR A 580 -29.16 -8.19 -9.83
C TYR A 580 -28.59 -9.60 -9.91
N THR A 581 -28.77 -10.29 -11.04
CA THR A 581 -28.26 -11.65 -11.22
C THR A 581 -27.74 -11.83 -12.64
N ALA A 582 -26.59 -12.48 -12.77
CA ALA A 582 -26.01 -12.87 -14.04
C ALA A 582 -25.40 -14.27 -13.95
N GLY A 583 -25.30 -14.95 -15.11
CA GLY A 583 -24.82 -16.32 -15.21
C GLY A 583 -25.88 -17.38 -14.86
N TYR A 584 -25.48 -18.65 -14.97
CA TYR A 584 -26.35 -19.81 -14.75
C TYR A 584 -25.52 -21.06 -14.44
N VAL A 585 -26.10 -21.99 -13.69
CA VAL A 585 -25.53 -23.33 -13.46
C VAL A 585 -25.68 -24.17 -14.73
N ASN A 586 -24.65 -24.94 -15.07
CA ASN A 586 -24.59 -25.79 -16.26
C ASN A 586 -24.39 -27.27 -15.89
N PRO A 587 -25.48 -28.03 -15.69
CA PRO A 587 -25.41 -29.42 -15.24
C PRO A 587 -24.83 -30.37 -16.29
N GLU A 588 -25.00 -30.05 -17.57
CA GLU A 588 -24.50 -30.86 -18.68
C GLU A 588 -22.96 -30.93 -18.66
N ILE A 589 -22.28 -29.78 -18.50
CA ILE A 589 -20.82 -29.75 -18.41
C ILE A 589 -20.33 -30.39 -17.11
N LEU A 590 -21.02 -30.19 -15.99
CA LEU A 590 -20.68 -30.87 -14.74
C LEU A 590 -20.70 -32.39 -14.90
N LYS A 591 -21.73 -32.95 -15.56
CA LYS A 591 -21.81 -34.38 -15.87
C LYS A 591 -20.67 -34.84 -16.77
N ARG A 592 -20.32 -34.07 -17.80
CA ARG A 592 -19.18 -34.37 -18.66
C ARG A 592 -17.88 -34.37 -17.87
N SER A 593 -17.68 -33.38 -17.00
CA SER A 593 -16.50 -33.24 -16.15
C SER A 593 -16.32 -34.42 -15.21
N ILE A 594 -17.37 -34.81 -14.46
CA ILE A 594 -17.29 -35.99 -13.57
C ILE A 594 -17.16 -37.31 -14.36
N ALA A 595 -17.60 -37.36 -15.62
CA ALA A 595 -17.43 -38.53 -16.48
C ALA A 595 -16.00 -38.65 -17.04
N LEU A 596 -15.14 -37.64 -16.85
CA LEU A 596 -13.71 -37.71 -17.18
C LEU A 596 -12.92 -38.63 -16.25
N ILE A 597 -13.57 -39.30 -15.28
CA ILE A 597 -12.98 -40.46 -14.57
C ILE A 597 -12.65 -41.52 -15.64
N PRO A 598 -11.36 -41.85 -15.87
CA PRO A 598 -10.97 -42.79 -16.92
C PRO A 598 -11.63 -44.15 -16.76
N LYS A 599 -11.90 -44.80 -17.90
CA LYS A 599 -12.11 -46.25 -17.97
C LYS A 599 -10.88 -47.03 -17.55
#